data_AF-A0A1G5SBJ0-F1
#
_entry.id   AF-A0A1G5SBJ0-F1
#
_cell.length_a   1.000
_cell.length_b   1.000
_cell.length_c   1.000
_cell.angle_alpha   90.00
_cell.angle_beta   90.00
_cell.angle_gamma   90.00
#
_symmetry.space_group_name_H-M   'P 1'
#
loop_
_entity.id
_entity.type
_entity.pdbx_description
1 polymer ?
#
loop_
_entity_poly.entity_id
_entity_poly.type
_entity_poly.pdbx_seq_one_letter_code
_entity_poly.pdbx_strand_id
1 'polypeptide(L)' 'MSPRQFRDPGFINAMMRALSNNNLNLQLLELEIAKRLLLDNSIETAEILRGLDRAGIRLSVDDFGTG' A
#
# COMPACT_ATOMS: atom_id res chain seq x y z
N MET A 1 4.92 5.62 -2.48
CA MET A 1 3.76 5.56 -3.42
C MET A 1 2.91 6.84 -3.31
N SER A 2 2.34 7.36 -4.41
CA SER A 2 1.52 8.59 -4.36
C SER A 2 0.07 8.32 -3.89
N PRO A 3 -0.60 9.28 -3.21
CA PRO A 3 -1.99 9.09 -2.78
C PRO A 3 -2.98 8.78 -3.91
N ARG A 4 -2.76 9.36 -5.09
CA ARG A 4 -3.62 9.14 -6.26
C ARG A 4 -3.54 7.71 -6.77
N GLN A 5 -2.33 7.13 -6.84
CA GLN A 5 -2.15 5.74 -7.27
C GLN A 5 -2.72 4.75 -6.26
N PHE A 6 -2.65 5.08 -4.97
CA PHE A 6 -3.20 4.21 -3.94
C PHE A 6 -4.73 4.08 -4.01
N ARG A 7 -5.42 5.19 -4.30
CA ARG A 7 -6.88 5.23 -4.47
C ARG A 7 -7.35 4.69 -5.81
N ASP A 8 -6.45 4.25 -6.68
CA ASP A 8 -6.83 3.58 -7.92
C ASP A 8 -6.95 2.07 -7.63
N PRO A 9 -8.17 1.50 -7.60
CA PRO A 9 -8.34 0.07 -7.36
C PRO A 9 -7.67 -0.78 -8.45
N GLY A 10 -7.53 -0.25 -9.67
CA GLY A 10 -6.81 -0.89 -10.77
C GLY A 10 -5.32 -1.04 -10.47
N PHE A 11 -4.71 -0.04 -9.84
CA PHE A 11 -3.30 -0.08 -9.45
C PHE A 11 -3.04 -1.15 -8.39
N ILE A 12 -3.83 -1.17 -7.31
CA ILE A 12 -3.68 -2.17 -6.25
C ILE A 12 -3.87 -3.59 -6.80
N ASN A 13 -4.90 -3.80 -7.62
CA ASN A 13 -5.14 -5.10 -8.27
C ASN A 13 -3.99 -5.52 -9.19
N ALA A 14 -3.46 -4.59 -9.99
CA ALA A 14 -2.32 -4.87 -10.87
C ALA A 14 -1.05 -5.23 -10.08
N MET A 15 -0.78 -4.51 -8.99
CA MET A 15 0.33 -4.81 -8.09
C MET A 15 0.18 -6.22 -7.50
N MET A 16 -0.97 -6.55 -6.90
CA MET A 16 -1.20 -7.87 -6.31
C MET A 16 -1.06 -9.00 -7.34
N ARG A 17 -1.55 -8.81 -8.57
CA ARG A 17 -1.36 -9.76 -9.66
C ARG A 17 0.12 -9.91 -10.04
N ALA A 18 0.85 -8.82 -10.16
CA ALA A 18 2.28 -8.86 -10.48
C ALA A 18 3.08 -9.60 -9.40
N LEU A 19 2.79 -9.35 -8.12
CA LEU A 19 3.42 -10.03 -6.99
C LEU A 19 3.13 -11.54 -7.01
N SER A 20 1.87 -11.92 -7.23
CA SER A 20 1.44 -13.31 -7.32
C SER A 20 2.07 -14.04 -8.51
N ASN A 21 2.13 -13.41 -9.69
CA ASN A 21 2.66 -14.02 -10.92
C ASN A 21 4.16 -14.30 -10.85
N ASN A 22 4.88 -13.61 -9.96
CA ASN A 22 6.31 -13.80 -9.76
C ASN A 22 6.62 -14.67 -8.52
N ASN A 23 5.61 -15.31 -7.92
CA ASN A 23 5.74 -16.14 -6.72
C ASN A 23 6.51 -15.43 -5.58
N LEU A 24 6.36 -14.11 -5.47
CA LEU A 24 7.04 -13.34 -4.43
C LEU A 24 6.38 -13.61 -3.07
N ASN A 25 7.21 -13.82 -2.06
CA ASN A 25 6.72 -13.93 -0.69
C ASN A 25 6.29 -12.55 -0.19
N LEU A 26 4.99 -12.34 -0.04
CA LEU A 26 4.40 -11.08 0.40
C LEU A 26 4.91 -10.61 1.77
N GLN A 27 5.30 -11.55 2.64
CA GLN A 27 5.85 -11.25 3.97
C GLN A 27 7.23 -10.57 3.93
N LEU A 28 7.93 -10.68 2.81
CA LEU A 28 9.21 -10.02 2.58
C LEU A 28 9.06 -8.66 1.90
N LEU A 29 7.84 -8.26 1.56
CA LEU A 29 7.56 -6.97 0.94
C LEU A 29 7.17 -5.94 2.00
N GLU A 30 7.75 -4.76 1.83
CA GLU A 30 7.39 -3.56 2.54
C GLU A 30 6.86 -2.53 1.53
N LEU A 31 5.68 -1.98 1.81
CA LEU A 31 5.07 -0.94 1.01
C LEU A 31 5.08 0.36 1.80
N GLU A 32 5.81 1.32 1.25
CA GLU A 32 5.92 2.67 1.80
C GLU A 32 4.78 3.56 1.29
N ILE A 33 3.98 4.06 2.23
CA ILE A 33 2.84 4.95 1.99
C ILE A 33 3.14 6.37 2.48
N ALA A 34 2.77 7.37 1.67
CA ALA A 34 2.90 8.77 2.09
C ALA A 34 2.00 9.07 3.30
N LYS A 35 2.51 9.78 4.32
CA LYS A 35 1.69 10.24 5.47
C LYS A 35 0.41 10.98 5.08
N ARG A 36 0.44 11.75 3.99
CA ARG A 36 -0.73 12.44 3.43
C ARG A 36 -1.87 11.49 3.05
N LEU A 37 -1.57 10.22 2.74
CA LEU A 37 -2.57 9.19 2.50
C LEU A 37 -3.38 8.90 3.78
N LEU A 38 -2.72 8.84 4.93
CA LEU A 38 -3.36 8.58 6.22
C LEU A 38 -4.19 9.78 6.69
N LEU A 39 -3.72 11.00 6.41
CA LEU A 39 -4.43 12.24 6.77
C LEU A 39 -5.78 12.41 6.04
N ASP A 40 -5.96 11.78 4.89
CA ASP A 40 -7.22 11.79 4.15
C ASP A 40 -8.34 11.02 4.87
N ASN A 41 -7.98 10.10 5.78
CA ASN A 41 -8.87 9.35 6.69
C ASN A 41 -10.15 8.80 6.04
N SER A 42 -10.08 8.37 4.78
CA SER A 42 -11.22 7.78 4.07
C SER A 42 -11.40 6.30 4.41
N ILE A 43 -12.66 5.85 4.48
CA ILE A 43 -13.01 4.44 4.75
C ILE A 43 -12.36 3.53 3.71
N GLU A 44 -12.38 3.93 2.44
CA GLU A 44 -11.73 3.23 1.32
C GLU A 44 -10.23 3.02 1.56
N THR A 45 -9.51 4.08 1.96
CA THR A 45 -8.08 3.98 2.28
C THR A 45 -7.84 2.96 3.39
N ALA A 46 -8.65 3.00 4.44
CA ALA A 46 -8.53 2.07 5.57
C ALA A 46 -8.82 0.61 5.14
N GLU A 47 -9.77 0.38 4.24
CA GLU A 47 -10.07 -0.95 3.71
C GLU A 47 -8.93 -1.52 2.86
N ILE A 48 -8.33 -0.69 2.00
CA ILE A 48 -7.17 -1.10 1.19
C ILE A 48 -5.98 -1.44 2.10
N LEU A 49 -5.66 -0.58 3.08
CA LEU A 49 -4.57 -0.84 4.02
C LEU A 49 -4.76 -2.15 4.80
N ARG A 50 -5.99 -2.40 5.30
CA ARG A 50 -6.33 -3.68 5.94
C ARG A 50 -6.22 -4.86 4.98
N GLY A 51 -6.56 -4.66 3.70
CA GLY A 51 -6.41 -5.69 2.67
C GLY A 51 -4.95 -6.08 2.45
N LEU A 52 -4.06 -5.09 2.35
CA LEU A 52 -2.61 -5.29 2.17
C LEU A 52 -1.98 -5.96 3.40
N ASP A 53 -2.34 -5.52 4.60
CA ASP A 53 -1.88 -6.10 5.86
C ASP A 53 -2.29 -7.59 5.98
N ARG A 54 -3.56 -7.92 5.68
CA ARG A 54 -4.03 -9.31 5.64
C ARG A 54 -3.35 -10.17 4.56
N ALA A 55 -2.89 -9.55 3.48
CA ALA A 55 -2.10 -10.23 2.45
C ALA A 55 -0.66 -10.52 2.92
N GLY A 56 -0.26 -10.03 4.09
CA GLY A 56 1.08 -10.19 4.65
C GLY A 56 2.07 -9.13 4.22
N ILE A 57 1.63 -8.07 3.51
CA ILE A 57 2.50 -6.98 3.09
C ILE A 57 2.73 -6.05 4.28
N ARG A 58 3.99 -5.79 4.62
CA ARG A 58 4.33 -4.84 5.68
C ARG A 58 4.09 -3.42 5.17
N LEU A 59 3.50 -2.57 6.00
CA LEU A 59 3.22 -1.18 5.66
C LEU A 59 4.14 -0.27 6.48
N SER A 60 4.79 0.68 5.83
CA SER A 60 5.55 1.74 6.47
C SER A 60 5.08 3.10 5.99
N VAL A 61 5.20 4.10 6.88
CA VAL A 61 4.79 5.47 6.59
C VAL A 61 6.02 6.28 6.26
N ASP A 62 6.00 6.90 5.10
CA ASP A 62 6.99 7.85 4.61
C ASP A 62 6.79 9.20 5.31
N ASP A 63 7.72 9.55 6.19
CA ASP A 63 7.91 10.88 6.74
C ASP A 63 8.98 11.62 5.89
N PHE A 64 8.61 12.10 4.70
CA PHE A 64 9.41 13.11 4.01
C PHE A 64 9.55 14.35 4.91
N GLY A 65 10.65 14.42 5.66
CA GLY A 65 11.13 15.63 6.34
C GLY A 65 11.48 15.48 7.83
N THR A 66 12.68 14.96 8.11
CA THR A 66 13.67 15.59 9.03
C THR A 66 15.06 15.09 8.65
N GLY A 67 15.66 15.76 7.67
CA GLY A 67 17.11 16.00 7.71
C GLY A 67 17.34 17.29 8.49
#